data_AF-A0A967CGF6-F1
#
_entry.id   AF-A0A967CGF6-F1
#
_cell.length_a   1.000
_cell.length_b   1.000
_cell.length_c   1.000
_cell.angle_alpha   90.00
_cell.angle_beta   90.00
_cell.angle_gamma   90.00
#
_symmetry.space_group_name_H-M   'P 1'
#
loop_
_entity.id
_entity.type
_entity.pdbx_description
1 polymer ?
#
loop_
_entity_poly.entity_id
_entity_poly.type
_entity_poly.pdbx_seq_one_letter_code
_entity_poly.pdbx_strand_id
1 'polypeptide(L)'
;MSLPHLPFDPSSCLIDGEWRAASLDGTLPLVNPSEGTKLCEIAKGKEADIDSAVKSARNAFDGEWGRTPAAERGRILARLGQLVLGQVEFLAHLEALDVGKPLKQARADVIALARYMEFYGGAADKVHGETIPYLEGYTVYTLREAHGVTGHIVPW
;
A
#
# COMPACT_ATOMS: atom_id res chain seq x y z
N MET A 1 1.26 26.23 -3.99
CA MET A 1 0.98 25.32 -5.14
C MET A 1 -0.47 24.84 -4.99
N SER A 2 -1.25 24.68 -6.06
CA SER A 2 -2.61 24.14 -5.97
C SER A 2 -2.60 22.61 -6.04
N LEU A 3 -3.58 21.96 -5.41
CA LEU A 3 -3.77 20.52 -5.52
C LEU A 3 -3.95 20.13 -7.01
N PRO A 4 -3.16 19.18 -7.54
CA PRO A 4 -3.35 18.70 -8.90
C PRO A 4 -4.66 17.89 -9.02
N HIS A 5 -5.14 17.70 -10.25
CA HIS A 5 -6.29 16.83 -10.49
C HIS A 5 -5.97 15.39 -10.04
N LEU A 6 -6.82 14.86 -9.15
CA LEU A 6 -6.70 13.48 -8.67
C LEU A 6 -7.53 12.55 -9.58
N PRO A 7 -7.00 11.37 -9.95
CA PRO A 7 -7.72 10.39 -10.77
C PRO A 7 -8.77 9.60 -9.95
N PHE A 8 -9.09 10.06 -8.74
CA PHE A 8 -10.03 9.46 -7.81
C PHE A 8 -10.66 10.55 -6.92
N ASP A 9 -11.74 10.20 -6.24
CA ASP A 9 -12.38 11.07 -5.25
C ASP A 9 -11.72 10.89 -3.87
N PRO A 10 -10.99 11.90 -3.35
CA PRO A 10 -10.32 11.80 -2.05
C PRO A 10 -11.29 11.68 -0.87
N SER A 11 -12.58 12.01 -1.06
CA SER A 11 -13.61 11.86 -0.05
C SER A 11 -14.15 10.43 0.09
N SER A 12 -13.63 9.48 -0.71
CA SER A 12 -13.97 8.06 -0.68
C SER A 12 -12.88 7.18 -0.05
N CYS A 13 -13.26 6.03 0.49
CA CYS A 13 -12.34 4.97 0.90
C CYS A 13 -12.11 3.97 -0.25
N LEU A 14 -10.87 3.52 -0.45
CA LEU A 14 -10.56 2.44 -1.39
C LEU A 14 -10.70 1.09 -0.68
N ILE A 15 -11.76 0.35 -1.00
CA ILE A 15 -12.05 -0.98 -0.42
C ILE A 15 -12.47 -1.90 -1.57
N ASP A 16 -11.91 -3.12 -1.59
CA ASP A 16 -12.29 -4.13 -2.60
C ASP A 16 -12.01 -3.71 -4.05
N GLY A 17 -10.96 -2.91 -4.25
CA GLY A 17 -10.57 -2.38 -5.55
C GLY A 17 -11.43 -1.20 -6.04
N GLU A 18 -12.37 -0.71 -5.23
CA GLU A 18 -13.31 0.35 -5.60
C GLU A 18 -13.25 1.54 -4.63
N TRP A 19 -13.40 2.74 -5.17
CA TRP A 19 -13.62 3.95 -4.38
C TRP A 19 -15.09 4.02 -3.98
N ARG A 20 -15.36 3.94 -2.68
CA ARG A 20 -16.71 3.92 -2.10
C ARG A 20 -16.83 5.01 -1.02
N ALA A 21 -18.02 5.59 -0.89
CA ALA A 21 -18.30 6.55 0.18
C ALA A 21 -18.08 5.90 1.56
N ALA A 22 -17.56 6.67 2.52
CA ALA A 22 -17.41 6.20 3.89
C ALA A 22 -18.79 5.96 4.54
N SER A 23 -18.89 4.95 5.39
CA SER A 23 -20.12 4.42 5.98
C SER A 23 -21.05 5.43 6.66
N LEU A 24 -20.55 6.61 7.07
CA LEU A 24 -21.30 7.66 7.74
C LEU A 24 -21.19 9.03 7.04
N ASP A 25 -20.83 9.07 5.76
CA ASP A 25 -20.67 10.28 4.93
C ASP A 25 -19.80 11.37 5.57
N GLY A 26 -18.88 10.97 6.45
CA GLY A 26 -17.99 11.88 7.16
C GLY A 26 -16.77 12.20 6.32
N THR A 27 -16.39 13.47 6.27
CA THR A 27 -15.08 13.91 5.76
C THR A 27 -14.26 14.63 6.83
N LEU A 28 -12.97 14.81 6.54
CA LEU A 28 -12.06 15.65 7.30
C LEU A 28 -11.37 16.63 6.34
N PRO A 29 -11.16 17.89 6.74
CA PRO A 29 -10.43 18.84 5.92
C PRO A 29 -8.94 18.47 5.88
N LEU A 30 -8.39 18.37 4.68
CA LEU A 30 -6.95 18.28 4.46
C LEU A 30 -6.38 19.70 4.30
N VAL A 31 -5.34 20.03 5.06
CA VAL A 31 -4.81 21.40 5.14
C VAL A 31 -3.35 21.41 4.71
N ASN A 32 -2.99 22.35 3.84
CA ASN A 32 -1.61 22.59 3.47
C ASN A 32 -0.85 23.15 4.68
N PRO A 33 0.16 22.44 5.22
CA PRO A 33 0.89 22.86 6.41
C PRO A 33 1.76 24.10 6.19
N SER A 34 2.07 24.45 4.93
CA SER A 34 2.92 25.62 4.61
C SER A 34 2.15 26.94 4.63
N GLU A 35 0.86 26.91 4.31
CA GLU A 35 0.02 28.10 4.12
C GLU A 35 -1.20 28.13 5.07
N GLY A 36 -1.56 27.00 5.69
CA GLY A 36 -2.78 26.84 6.48
C GLY A 36 -4.06 26.80 5.64
N THR A 37 -3.94 26.72 4.32
CA THR A 37 -5.07 26.70 3.37
C THR A 37 -5.64 25.28 3.23
N LYS A 38 -6.96 25.18 3.07
CA LYS A 38 -7.63 23.89 2.81
C LYS A 38 -7.30 23.40 1.41
N LEU A 39 -6.80 22.17 1.29
CA LEU A 39 -6.52 21.49 0.01
C LEU A 39 -7.77 20.81 -0.55
N CYS A 40 -8.39 19.93 0.25
CA CYS A 40 -9.60 19.19 -0.12
C CYS A 40 -10.30 18.63 1.13
N GLU A 41 -11.30 17.79 0.92
CA GLU A 41 -11.92 16.94 1.93
C GLU A 41 -11.48 15.49 1.69
N ILE A 42 -11.10 14.77 2.74
CA ILE A 42 -10.76 13.36 2.68
C ILE A 42 -11.77 12.51 3.45
N ALA A 43 -11.91 11.24 3.07
CA ALA A 43 -12.81 10.31 3.75
C ALA A 43 -12.47 10.17 5.25
N LYS A 44 -13.49 10.23 6.11
CA LYS A 44 -13.38 9.95 7.55
C LYS A 44 -13.82 8.52 7.84
N GLY A 45 -12.95 7.56 7.52
CA GLY A 45 -13.20 6.14 7.79
C GLY A 45 -13.52 5.85 9.26
N LYS A 46 -14.46 4.93 9.48
CA LYS A 46 -14.97 4.49 10.79
C LYS A 46 -14.85 2.97 10.92
N GLU A 47 -15.24 2.45 12.09
CA GLU A 47 -15.23 1.01 12.40
C GLU A 47 -15.85 0.15 11.29
N ALA A 48 -17.02 0.53 10.77
CA ALA A 48 -17.68 -0.22 9.70
C ALA A 48 -16.90 -0.25 8.36
N ASP A 49 -16.14 0.80 8.06
CA ASP A 49 -15.26 0.85 6.88
C ASP A 49 -14.05 -0.06 7.08
N ILE A 50 -13.49 -0.07 8.30
CA ILE A 50 -12.39 -0.97 8.67
C ILE A 50 -12.85 -2.43 8.61
N ASP A 51 -14.02 -2.76 9.14
CA ASP A 51 -14.59 -4.11 9.06
C ASP A 51 -14.77 -4.57 7.61
N SER A 52 -15.25 -3.67 6.75
CA SER A 52 -15.41 -3.93 5.32
C SER A 52 -14.06 -4.16 4.63
N ALA A 53 -13.05 -3.35 4.95
CA ALA A 53 -11.70 -3.50 4.45
C ALA A 53 -11.04 -4.81 4.90
N VAL A 54 -11.20 -5.18 6.18
CA VAL A 54 -10.69 -6.45 6.74
C VAL A 54 -11.37 -7.64 6.07
N LYS A 55 -12.69 -7.58 5.83
CA LYS A 55 -13.42 -8.64 5.13
C LYS A 55 -12.94 -8.78 3.68
N SER A 56 -12.77 -7.68 2.95
CA SER A 56 -12.22 -7.72 1.58
C SER A 56 -10.80 -8.29 1.56
N ALA A 57 -9.93 -7.85 2.48
CA ALA A 57 -8.56 -8.37 2.60
C ALA A 57 -8.53 -9.87 2.93
N ARG A 58 -9.43 -10.34 3.80
CA ARG A 58 -9.58 -11.77 4.10
C ARG A 58 -10.02 -12.55 2.86
N ASN A 59 -11.02 -12.06 2.13
CA ASN A 59 -11.49 -12.70 0.90
C ASN A 59 -10.38 -12.76 -0.16
N ALA A 60 -9.56 -11.72 -0.30
CA ALA A 60 -8.41 -11.74 -1.21
C ALA A 60 -7.36 -12.77 -0.77
N PHE A 61 -7.05 -12.84 0.54
CA PHE A 61 -6.11 -13.80 1.10
C PHE A 61 -6.57 -15.26 0.94
N ASP A 62 -7.85 -15.55 1.21
CA ASP A 62 -8.43 -16.89 1.00
C ASP A 62 -8.72 -17.16 -0.50
N GLY A 63 -8.58 -16.12 -1.34
CA GLY A 63 -8.99 -16.04 -2.72
C GLY A 63 -7.84 -16.15 -3.74
N GLU A 64 -7.89 -15.27 -4.75
CA GLU A 64 -6.92 -15.26 -5.84
C GLU A 64 -5.50 -14.89 -5.37
N TRP A 65 -5.39 -13.89 -4.49
CA TRP A 65 -4.09 -13.41 -4.04
C TRP A 65 -3.32 -14.46 -3.23
N GLY A 66 -3.98 -15.17 -2.30
CA GLY A 66 -3.32 -16.24 -1.53
C GLY A 66 -2.87 -17.42 -2.39
N ARG A 67 -3.50 -17.62 -3.55
CA ARG A 67 -3.12 -18.65 -4.54
C ARG A 67 -2.14 -18.15 -5.60
N THR A 68 -1.88 -16.85 -5.67
CA THR A 68 -0.98 -16.25 -6.66
C THR A 68 0.45 -16.75 -6.40
N PRO A 69 1.13 -17.33 -7.41
CA PRO A 69 2.51 -17.81 -7.25
C PRO A 69 3.46 -16.70 -6.76
N ALA A 70 4.45 -17.08 -5.96
CA ALA A 70 5.39 -16.12 -5.35
C ALA A 70 6.11 -15.23 -6.39
N ALA A 71 6.53 -15.82 -7.51
CA ALA A 71 7.14 -15.06 -8.61
C ALA A 71 6.18 -14.06 -9.26
N GLU A 72 4.88 -14.38 -9.34
CA GLU A 72 3.88 -13.48 -9.92
C GLU A 72 3.58 -12.30 -8.98
N ARG A 73 3.50 -12.55 -7.66
CA ARG A 73 3.45 -11.47 -6.67
C ARG A 73 4.64 -10.52 -6.81
N GLY A 74 5.82 -11.09 -7.06
CA GLY A 74 7.04 -10.33 -7.35
C GLY A 74 6.93 -9.45 -8.60
N ARG A 75 6.37 -9.96 -9.69
CA ARG A 75 6.13 -9.21 -10.93
C ARG A 75 5.13 -8.07 -10.74
N ILE A 76 4.06 -8.28 -9.97
CA ILE A 76 3.09 -7.24 -9.64
C ILE A 76 3.77 -6.09 -8.89
N LEU A 77 4.59 -6.39 -7.87
CA LEU A 77 5.35 -5.36 -7.14
C LEU A 77 6.36 -4.63 -8.04
N ALA A 78 7.11 -5.37 -8.86
CA ALA A 78 8.05 -4.75 -9.81
C ALA A 78 7.33 -3.82 -10.80
N ARG A 79 6.15 -4.22 -11.31
CA ARG A 79 5.32 -3.39 -12.19
C ARG A 79 4.81 -2.15 -11.47
N LEU A 80 4.39 -2.27 -10.20
CA LEU A 80 4.00 -1.12 -9.39
C LEU A 80 5.15 -0.12 -9.25
N GLY A 81 6.38 -0.58 -9.01
CA GLY A 81 7.57 0.27 -8.99
C GLY A 81 7.76 1.06 -10.29
N GLN A 82 7.55 0.43 -11.45
CA GLN A 82 7.63 1.12 -12.75
C GLN A 82 6.51 2.16 -12.94
N LEU A 83 5.29 1.88 -12.47
CA LEU A 83 4.19 2.84 -12.50
C LEU A 83 4.47 4.06 -11.61
N VAL A 84 5.07 3.84 -10.43
CA VAL A 84 5.51 4.92 -9.53
C VAL A 84 6.58 5.78 -10.20
N LEU A 85 7.57 5.17 -10.87
CA LEU A 85 8.61 5.90 -11.61
C LEU A 85 8.03 6.76 -12.74
N GLY A 86 6.97 6.29 -13.41
CA GLY A 86 6.25 7.07 -14.42
C GLY A 86 5.55 8.32 -13.87
N GLN A 87 5.30 8.38 -12.56
CA GLN A 87 4.52 9.42 -11.89
C GLN A 87 5.32 10.20 -10.83
N VAL A 88 6.66 10.19 -10.89
CA VAL A 88 7.53 10.80 -9.87
C VAL A 88 7.16 12.25 -9.57
N GLU A 89 6.99 13.06 -10.61
CA GLU A 89 6.64 14.47 -10.41
C GLU A 89 5.27 14.63 -9.79
N PHE A 90 4.25 13.92 -10.27
CA PHE A 90 2.90 13.99 -9.71
C PHE A 90 2.87 13.63 -8.21
N LEU A 91 3.47 12.49 -7.85
CA LEU A 91 3.54 12.02 -6.47
C LEU A 91 4.38 12.96 -5.59
N ALA A 92 5.50 13.49 -6.10
CA ALA A 92 6.33 14.43 -5.34
C ALA A 92 5.62 15.76 -5.06
N HIS A 93 4.79 16.25 -5.99
CA HIS A 93 3.98 17.44 -5.76
C HIS A 93 2.89 17.19 -4.71
N LEU A 94 2.23 16.02 -4.73
CA LEU A 94 1.26 15.64 -3.71
C LEU A 94 1.91 15.58 -2.32
N GLU A 95 3.02 14.85 -2.19
CA GLU A 95 3.77 14.73 -0.92
C GLU A 95 4.22 16.08 -0.36
N ALA A 96 4.73 16.96 -1.23
CA ALA A 96 5.16 18.29 -0.80
C ALA A 96 3.99 19.19 -0.37
N LEU A 97 2.83 19.05 -1.01
CA LEU A 97 1.62 19.81 -0.67
C LEU A 97 1.02 19.36 0.65
N ASP A 98 0.96 18.05 0.87
CA ASP A 98 0.26 17.46 2.01
C ASP A 98 1.13 17.46 3.28
N VAL A 99 2.41 17.10 3.14
CA VAL A 99 3.35 16.99 4.27
C VAL A 99 4.17 18.27 4.47
N GLY A 100 4.30 19.11 3.44
CA GLY A 100 5.11 20.34 3.50
C GLY A 100 6.61 20.13 3.31
N LYS A 101 7.04 18.93 2.90
CA LYS A 101 8.46 18.63 2.66
C LYS A 101 8.97 19.34 1.38
N PRO A 102 10.25 19.74 1.31
CA PRO A 102 10.80 20.30 0.08
C PRO A 102 10.64 19.34 -1.11
N LEU A 103 10.28 19.86 -2.29
CA LEU A 103 10.07 19.03 -3.50
C LEU A 103 11.25 18.12 -3.85
N LYS A 104 12.49 18.56 -3.57
CA LYS A 104 13.68 17.72 -3.79
C LYS A 104 13.65 16.47 -2.91
N GLN A 105 13.23 16.61 -1.64
CA GLN A 105 13.07 15.49 -0.72
C GLN A 105 11.91 14.60 -1.16
N ALA A 106 10.75 15.19 -1.49
CA ALA A 106 9.59 14.42 -1.97
C ALA A 106 9.93 13.55 -3.19
N ARG A 107 10.69 14.07 -4.17
CA ARG A 107 11.17 13.27 -5.31
C ARG A 107 12.05 12.11 -4.88
N ALA A 108 12.96 12.34 -3.93
CA ALA A 108 13.84 11.29 -3.41
C ALA A 108 13.02 10.18 -2.72
N ASP A 109 11.98 10.54 -1.97
CA ASP A 109 11.08 9.59 -1.31
C ASP A 109 10.34 8.72 -2.33
N VAL A 110 9.79 9.32 -3.40
CA VAL A 110 9.07 8.58 -4.45
C VAL A 110 10.00 7.63 -5.22
N ILE A 111 11.24 8.05 -5.51
CA ILE A 111 12.24 7.19 -6.14
C ILE A 111 12.62 6.04 -5.19
N ALA A 112 12.76 6.32 -3.89
CA ALA A 112 13.02 5.29 -2.89
C ALA A 112 11.86 4.29 -2.77
N LEU A 113 10.61 4.75 -2.84
CA LEU A 113 9.42 3.90 -2.88
C LEU A 113 9.49 2.90 -4.05
N ALA A 114 9.78 3.38 -5.27
CA ALA A 114 9.93 2.51 -6.43
C ALA A 114 11.04 1.46 -6.23
N ARG A 115 12.18 1.86 -5.64
CA ARG A 115 13.29 0.95 -5.30
C ARG A 115 12.86 -0.12 -4.29
N TYR A 116 12.04 0.23 -3.28
CA TYR A 116 11.52 -0.76 -2.32
C TYR A 116 10.57 -1.75 -2.99
N MET A 117 9.73 -1.30 -3.92
CA MET A 117 8.86 -2.21 -4.69
C MET A 117 9.68 -3.20 -5.53
N GLU A 118 10.75 -2.73 -6.18
CA GLU A 118 11.68 -3.60 -6.90
C GLU A 118 12.39 -4.59 -5.97
N PHE A 119 12.91 -4.12 -4.83
CA PHE A 119 13.63 -4.96 -3.87
C PHE A 119 12.75 -6.10 -3.34
N TYR A 120 11.55 -5.78 -2.83
CA TYR A 120 10.64 -6.81 -2.31
C TYR A 120 10.02 -7.65 -3.42
N GLY A 121 9.81 -7.08 -4.62
CA GLY A 121 9.41 -7.83 -5.80
C GLY A 121 10.41 -8.91 -6.17
N GLY A 122 11.71 -8.58 -6.16
CA GLY A 122 12.80 -9.52 -6.39
C GLY A 122 13.01 -10.54 -5.27
N ALA A 123 12.56 -10.27 -4.05
CA ALA A 123 12.65 -11.18 -2.91
C ALA A 123 11.46 -12.13 -2.77
N ALA A 124 10.34 -11.87 -3.45
CA ALA A 124 9.06 -12.54 -3.20
C ALA A 124 9.10 -14.07 -3.33
N ASP A 125 9.91 -14.61 -4.27
CA ASP A 125 10.09 -16.04 -4.53
C ASP A 125 11.34 -16.65 -3.85
N LYS A 126 12.03 -15.88 -3.01
CA LYS A 126 13.27 -16.28 -2.31
C LYS A 126 13.07 -16.46 -0.80
N VAL A 127 11.80 -16.53 -0.37
CA VAL A 127 11.44 -16.81 1.02
C VAL A 127 11.49 -18.33 1.24
N HIS A 128 12.66 -18.81 1.65
CA HIS A 128 12.89 -20.24 1.81
C HIS A 128 12.60 -20.74 3.24
N GLY A 129 12.20 -22.01 3.32
CA GLY A 129 12.29 -22.80 4.54
C GLY A 129 13.64 -23.50 4.67
N GLU A 130 13.72 -24.43 5.60
CA GLU A 130 14.92 -25.22 5.90
C GLU A 130 14.55 -26.71 5.97
N THR A 131 15.46 -27.59 5.56
CA THR A 131 15.40 -29.02 5.85
C THR A 131 16.30 -29.31 7.05
N ILE A 132 15.80 -30.06 8.02
CA ILE A 132 16.47 -30.23 9.32
C ILE A 132 16.85 -31.71 9.50
N PRO A 133 18.15 -32.04 9.73
CA PRO A 133 18.56 -33.40 10.05
C PRO A 133 17.87 -33.92 11.32
N TYR A 134 17.34 -35.14 11.25
CA TYR A 134 16.64 -35.77 12.37
C TYR A 134 16.85 -37.29 12.39
N LEU A 135 16.26 -37.96 13.38
CA LEU A 135 16.30 -39.41 13.52
C LEU A 135 15.79 -40.12 12.25
N GLU A 136 16.30 -41.32 12.02
CA GLU A 136 15.88 -42.18 10.91
C GLU A 136 14.37 -42.45 10.95
N GLY A 137 13.72 -42.43 9.78
CA GLY A 137 12.27 -42.59 9.65
C GLY A 137 11.47 -41.29 9.69
N TYR A 138 12.11 -40.13 9.82
CA TYR A 138 11.44 -38.82 9.85
C TYR A 138 11.91 -37.90 8.72
N THR A 139 11.01 -37.01 8.27
CA THR A 139 11.33 -35.88 7.37
C THR A 139 10.89 -34.61 8.05
N VAL A 140 11.83 -33.68 8.26
CA VAL A 140 11.58 -32.42 8.96
C VAL A 140 11.97 -31.25 8.06
N TYR A 141 11.04 -30.32 7.90
CA TYR A 141 11.26 -29.07 7.18
C TYR A 141 10.44 -27.93 7.80
N THR A 142 10.85 -26.70 7.53
CA THR A 142 10.08 -25.49 7.89
C THR A 142 9.41 -24.91 6.66
N LEU A 143 8.24 -24.29 6.87
CA LEU A 143 7.53 -23.51 5.86
C LEU A 143 7.43 -22.06 6.34
N ARG A 144 7.51 -21.13 5.39
CA ARG A 144 7.26 -19.70 5.63
C ARG A 144 5.92 -19.35 5.00
N GLU A 145 4.92 -19.20 5.84
CA GLU A 145 3.56 -18.87 5.43
C GLU A 145 3.25 -17.41 5.77
N ALA A 146 2.42 -16.78 4.93
CA ALA A 146 1.96 -15.43 5.20
C ALA A 146 1.01 -15.42 6.41
N HIS A 147 1.11 -14.39 7.25
CA HIS A 147 0.29 -14.26 8.46
C HIS A 147 -1.20 -14.02 8.19
N GLY A 148 -1.58 -13.60 6.98
CA GLY A 148 -2.95 -13.26 6.62
C GLY A 148 -3.16 -11.75 6.49
N VAL A 149 -4.28 -11.26 7.04
CA VAL A 149 -4.62 -9.83 7.01
C VAL A 149 -3.71 -9.04 7.96
N THR A 150 -3.09 -7.97 7.46
CA THR A 150 -2.23 -7.07 8.25
C THR A 150 -2.82 -5.66 8.31
N GLY A 151 -2.76 -5.03 9.49
CA GLY A 151 -3.15 -3.64 9.69
C GLY A 151 -1.92 -2.74 9.79
N HIS A 152 -1.82 -1.73 8.92
CA HIS A 152 -0.66 -0.83 8.85
C HIS A 152 -1.10 0.60 9.18
N ILE A 153 -0.56 1.18 10.27
CA ILE A 153 -0.80 2.57 10.68
C ILE A 153 0.49 3.34 10.41
N VAL A 154 0.43 4.37 9.57
CA VAL A 154 1.59 5.15 9.12
C VAL A 154 1.54 6.58 9.67
N PRO A 155 2.70 7.19 9.99
CA PRO A 155 2.77 8.60 10.35
C PRO A 155 2.63 9.50 9.10
N TRP A 156 2.53 10.80 9.35
CA TRP A 156 2.70 11.87 8.36
C TRP A 156 4.18 12.05 7.99
#